data_AF-A0A6N9CBN4-F1
#
_entry.id   AF-A0A6N9CBN4-F1
#
_cell.length_a   1.000
_cell.length_b   1.000
_cell.length_c   1.000
_cell.angle_alpha   90.00
_cell.angle_beta   90.00
_cell.angle_gamma   90.00
#
_symmetry.space_group_name_H-M   'P 1'
#
loop_
_entity.id
_entity.type
_entity.pdbx_description
1 polymer ?
#
loop_
_entity_poly.entity_id
_entity_poly.type
_entity_poly.pdbx_seq_one_letter_code
_entity_poly.pdbx_strand_id
1 'polypeptide(L)'
;MKYYRNFIWPIVLLSSFLIIIRSSVTEAQEETNIRGCIAFDFPKALDANIEINLSGKLIKLVAKAAKNDREAAKLLEMLEGVYVRGYHSGDADLNEVSHYYKNKLKEEGWEVIAKVKENDEIVEVHTLFDQDIVNGLFIMVAGTERAIFVNVFGRINPEQIGELLDSLDVDDLGNVDIGLGDFNVDGDFDVGFDVDLERRDRGFGLHIERSVLEELDWTFEGTDISVISAETTNGAITFEGSVRDEVIVRASKKVRAHGIVGPEEFAKKVHVYAERHGKEIKIYKKHPKPPKGVDVSVVYEIQCPAGVSANLYTTNGSIDLKLPKNFSGQIDAKTSKGRVRSDFPVPVTDKSEKQLAGKIGGGGSAKVKLRTTNGNINVKKW
;
A
#
# COMPACT_ATOMS: atom_id res chain seq x y z
N MET A 1 17.80 -7.29 -30.67
CA MET A 1 17.88 -5.93 -31.25
C MET A 1 16.78 -5.11 -30.61
N LYS A 2 17.14 -3.96 -30.01
CA LYS A 2 16.26 -3.04 -29.27
C LYS A 2 15.08 -2.57 -30.15
N TYR A 3 13.94 -2.29 -29.54
CA TYR A 3 13.38 -0.93 -29.36
C TYR A 3 11.98 -1.05 -28.75
N TYR A 4 11.80 -0.59 -27.51
CA TYR A 4 10.52 0.00 -27.08
C TYR A 4 10.79 1.31 -26.36
N ARG A 5 10.00 2.30 -26.75
CA ARG A 5 10.15 3.74 -26.56
C ARG A 5 8.90 4.21 -25.80
N ASN A 6 9.14 4.93 -24.70
CA ASN A 6 8.30 5.98 -24.09
C ASN A 6 6.99 5.53 -23.41
N PHE A 7 6.60 5.96 -22.21
CA PHE A 7 6.75 7.24 -21.50
C PHE A 7 6.76 6.97 -19.97
N ILE A 8 7.83 7.32 -19.25
CA ILE A 8 7.95 7.21 -17.78
C ILE A 8 8.54 8.53 -17.27
N TRP A 9 7.82 9.28 -16.44
CA TRP A 9 8.29 10.43 -15.64
C TRP A 9 7.43 10.54 -14.35
N PRO A 10 7.95 11.00 -13.19
CA PRO A 10 9.24 10.68 -12.58
C PRO A 10 9.17 10.58 -11.02
N ILE A 11 9.33 9.39 -10.42
CA ILE A 11 10.01 9.19 -9.12
C ILE A 11 10.86 7.93 -9.28
N VAL A 12 11.82 8.00 -10.20
CA VAL A 12 12.86 6.99 -10.41
C VAL A 12 14.15 7.75 -10.70
N LEU A 13 14.70 8.41 -9.70
CA LEU A 13 16.06 8.93 -9.73
C LEU A 13 16.62 8.91 -8.31
N LEU A 14 16.92 7.71 -7.80
CA LEU A 14 17.95 7.49 -6.76
C LEU A 14 18.29 6.00 -6.55
N SER A 15 17.95 5.11 -7.48
CA SER A 15 18.30 3.67 -7.41
C SER A 15 19.53 3.27 -8.24
N SER A 16 20.33 4.23 -8.72
CA SER A 16 21.55 3.92 -9.49
C SER A 16 22.68 4.91 -9.24
N PHE A 17 23.12 5.05 -7.99
CA PHE A 17 24.49 5.50 -7.72
C PHE A 17 25.00 4.80 -6.45
N LEU A 18 25.59 3.63 -6.65
CA LEU A 18 26.42 2.96 -5.66
C LEU A 18 27.88 3.30 -5.97
N ILE A 19 28.58 3.79 -4.94
CA ILE A 19 30.04 3.79 -4.73
C ILE A 19 30.80 4.89 -5.49
N ILE A 20 31.45 5.81 -4.73
CA ILE A 20 32.92 5.98 -4.63
C ILE A 20 33.27 7.22 -3.77
N ILE A 21 33.93 6.92 -2.63
CA ILE A 21 35.06 7.60 -1.95
C ILE A 21 34.80 8.86 -1.08
N ARG A 22 35.08 8.66 0.23
CA ARG A 22 35.69 9.55 1.23
C ARG A 22 35.74 11.06 0.92
N SER A 23 34.83 11.79 1.56
CA SER A 23 35.10 13.14 2.10
C SER A 23 34.11 13.50 3.22
N SER A 24 33.75 12.54 4.09
CA SER A 24 32.63 12.67 5.03
C SER A 24 32.93 13.42 6.34
N VAL A 25 34.11 14.02 6.51
CA VAL A 25 34.45 14.68 7.79
C VAL A 25 34.18 16.18 7.78
N THR A 26 34.12 16.84 6.61
CA THR A 26 34.10 18.31 6.56
C THR A 26 32.70 18.89 6.33
N GLU A 27 31.83 18.24 5.57
CA GLU A 27 30.43 18.71 5.34
C GLU A 27 29.50 18.44 6.53
N ALA A 28 29.75 17.38 7.31
CA ALA A 28 28.92 17.02 8.47
C ALA A 28 29.00 18.04 9.63
N GLN A 29 29.99 18.93 9.63
CA GLN A 29 30.26 19.86 10.74
C GLN A 29 29.66 21.25 10.52
N GLU A 30 29.25 21.61 9.30
CA GLU A 30 28.53 22.87 9.01
C GLU A 30 27.01 22.75 9.21
N GLU A 31 26.42 21.57 9.04
CA GLU A 31 24.96 21.36 9.19
C GLU A 31 24.50 21.14 10.64
N THR A 32 25.40 20.78 11.57
CA THR A 32 25.07 20.54 12.99
C THR A 32 24.87 21.80 13.82
N ASN A 33 25.13 22.99 13.27
CA ASN A 33 24.91 24.26 13.95
C ASN A 33 23.54 24.90 13.62
N ILE A 34 22.67 24.16 12.93
CA ILE A 34 21.31 24.57 12.59
C ILE A 34 20.40 24.24 13.77
N ARG A 35 19.65 25.23 14.27
CA ARG A 35 18.73 25.04 15.39
C ARG A 35 17.66 24.01 15.01
N GLY A 36 17.44 23.03 15.88
CA GLY A 36 16.51 21.91 15.63
C GLY A 36 17.14 20.70 14.94
N CYS A 37 18.37 20.80 14.43
CA CYS A 37 19.09 19.66 13.87
C CYS A 37 19.72 18.82 15.00
N ILE A 38 19.32 17.55 15.09
CA ILE A 38 19.90 16.56 16.00
C ILE A 38 20.90 15.71 15.24
N ALA A 39 22.15 15.73 15.68
CA ALA A 39 23.15 14.80 15.17
C ALA A 39 22.80 13.37 15.59
N PHE A 40 22.77 12.44 14.63
CA PHE A 40 22.62 11.01 14.86
C PHE A 40 23.96 10.35 15.21
N ASP A 41 24.51 10.70 16.37
CA ASP A 41 25.87 10.44 16.83
C ASP A 41 25.95 9.43 17.98
N PHE A 42 25.05 8.45 17.99
CA PHE A 42 25.05 7.39 19.00
C PHE A 42 26.47 6.79 19.16
N PRO A 43 27.03 6.69 20.39
CA PRO A 43 28.47 6.46 20.59
C PRO A 43 29.01 5.11 20.11
N LYS A 44 28.14 4.11 19.96
CA LYS A 44 28.52 2.81 19.42
C LYS A 44 28.30 2.83 17.90
N ALA A 45 29.23 2.26 17.15
CA ALA A 45 29.06 2.09 15.72
C ALA A 45 27.84 1.19 15.46
N LEU A 46 26.83 1.73 14.80
CA LEU A 46 25.62 1.03 14.38
C LEU A 46 25.54 1.03 12.86
N ASP A 47 25.21 -0.11 12.28
CA ASP A 47 24.85 -0.18 10.86
C ASP A 47 23.39 0.24 10.70
N ALA A 48 23.17 1.52 10.39
CA ALA A 48 21.83 2.01 10.08
C ALA A 48 21.35 1.37 8.76
N ASN A 49 20.27 0.58 8.81
CA ASN A 49 19.73 -0.05 7.61
C ASN A 49 18.97 0.97 6.74
N ILE A 50 18.57 2.11 7.32
CA ILE A 50 17.95 3.25 6.64
C ILE A 50 18.70 4.51 7.04
N GLU A 51 19.23 5.24 6.06
CA GLU A 51 19.84 6.55 6.23
C GLU A 51 19.37 7.49 5.12
N ILE A 52 18.69 8.57 5.51
CA ILE A 52 18.27 9.63 4.60
C ILE A 52 18.72 10.95 5.22
N ASN A 53 19.46 11.76 4.46
CA ASN A 53 19.85 13.12 4.84
C ASN A 53 19.45 14.07 3.71
N LEU A 54 18.31 14.74 3.87
CA LEU A 54 17.86 15.76 2.93
C LEU A 54 18.30 17.13 3.46
N SER A 55 19.33 17.70 2.85
CA SER A 55 19.74 19.08 3.13
C SER A 55 18.81 20.09 2.47
N GLY A 56 18.77 21.32 2.99
CA GLY A 56 17.91 22.38 2.46
C GLY A 56 18.13 22.69 0.98
N LYS A 57 19.32 22.39 0.42
CA LYS A 57 19.58 22.51 -1.03
C LYS A 57 18.78 21.49 -1.84
N LEU A 58 18.69 20.24 -1.36
CA LEU A 58 17.92 19.17 -2.00
C LEU A 58 16.42 19.42 -1.83
N ILE A 59 15.98 19.84 -0.64
CA ILE A 59 14.59 20.19 -0.37
C ILE A 59 14.11 21.30 -1.32
N LYS A 60 14.92 22.37 -1.52
CA LYS A 60 14.62 23.43 -2.49
C LYS A 60 14.53 22.93 -3.93
N LEU A 61 15.28 21.89 -4.29
CA LEU A 61 15.23 21.28 -5.61
C LEU A 61 13.93 20.47 -5.79
N VAL A 62 13.52 19.73 -4.75
CA VAL A 62 12.24 19.00 -4.70
C VAL A 62 11.05 19.96 -4.75
N ALA A 63 11.06 21.02 -3.93
CA ALA A 63 10.00 22.05 -3.92
C ALA A 63 9.83 22.70 -5.31
N LYS A 64 10.93 22.98 -6.02
CA LYS A 64 10.90 23.52 -7.39
C LYS A 64 10.38 22.54 -8.44
N ALA A 65 10.47 21.23 -8.19
CA ALA A 65 9.92 20.19 -9.06
C ALA A 65 8.43 19.96 -8.78
N ALA A 66 7.99 20.19 -7.55
CA ALA A 66 6.60 20.03 -7.08
C ALA A 66 5.64 21.16 -7.54
N LYS A 67 5.89 21.85 -8.67
CA LYS A 67 5.10 23.01 -9.14
C LYS A 67 3.58 22.76 -9.28
N ASN A 68 3.17 21.50 -9.40
CA ASN A 68 1.76 21.11 -9.52
C ASN A 68 1.05 20.99 -8.16
N ASP A 69 1.79 21.05 -7.06
CA ASP A 69 1.29 21.02 -5.69
C ASP A 69 1.83 22.23 -4.93
N ARG A 70 1.02 23.28 -4.90
CA ARG A 70 1.39 24.55 -4.28
C ARG A 70 1.42 24.48 -2.74
N GLU A 71 0.73 23.52 -2.14
CA GLU A 71 0.68 23.36 -0.70
C GLU A 71 1.92 22.61 -0.23
N ALA A 72 2.26 21.48 -0.86
CA ALA A 72 3.49 20.75 -0.56
C ALA A 72 4.76 21.60 -0.80
N ALA A 73 4.78 22.41 -1.86
CA ALA A 73 5.92 23.29 -2.13
C ALA A 73 6.14 24.34 -1.02
N LYS A 74 5.05 24.90 -0.45
CA LYS A 74 5.15 25.85 0.66
C LYS A 74 5.68 25.18 1.94
N LEU A 75 5.21 23.98 2.25
CA LEU A 75 5.67 23.22 3.42
C LEU A 75 7.17 22.87 3.30
N LEU A 76 7.61 22.41 2.13
CA LEU A 76 9.01 22.10 1.89
C LEU A 76 9.91 23.34 1.98
N GLU A 77 9.41 24.52 1.61
CA GLU A 77 10.19 25.77 1.71
C GLU A 77 10.47 26.20 3.16
N MET A 78 9.69 25.72 4.13
CA MET A 78 9.88 25.99 5.56
C MET A 78 10.97 25.12 6.20
N LEU A 79 11.35 24.04 5.53
CA LEU A 79 12.31 23.05 6.04
C LEU A 79 13.75 23.42 5.66
N GLU A 80 14.64 23.32 6.64
CA GLU A 80 16.08 23.44 6.45
C GLU A 80 16.72 22.06 6.27
N GLY A 81 16.13 21.00 6.82
CA GLY A 81 16.53 19.63 6.58
C GLY A 81 15.59 18.58 7.15
N VAL A 82 15.74 17.35 6.64
CA VAL A 82 15.05 16.15 7.13
C VAL A 82 16.05 15.00 7.19
N TYR A 83 16.31 14.50 8.40
CA TYR A 83 17.15 13.34 8.63
C TYR A 83 16.33 12.15 9.14
N VAL A 84 16.63 10.97 8.62
CA VAL A 84 16.00 9.71 9.03
C VAL A 84 17.07 8.67 9.33
N ARG A 85 16.93 7.97 10.45
CA ARG A 85 17.73 6.79 10.79
C ARG A 85 16.83 5.63 11.19
N GLY A 86 17.14 4.43 10.71
CA GLY A 86 16.48 3.19 11.10
C GLY A 86 17.50 2.14 11.52
N TYR A 87 17.19 1.44 12.63
CA TYR A 87 18.04 0.40 13.21
C TYR A 87 17.23 -0.87 13.47
N HIS A 88 17.86 -2.04 13.33
CA HIS A 88 17.27 -3.34 13.67
C HIS A 88 17.83 -3.89 15.00
N SER A 89 17.06 -4.72 15.71
CA SER A 89 17.48 -5.27 17.01
C SER A 89 18.66 -6.24 16.92
N GLY A 90 18.96 -6.76 15.72
CA GLY A 90 20.17 -7.53 15.44
C GLY A 90 21.44 -6.69 15.39
N ASP A 91 21.31 -5.39 15.10
CA ASP A 91 22.42 -4.47 14.84
C ASP A 91 22.70 -3.53 16.04
N ALA A 92 21.72 -3.37 16.94
CA ALA A 92 21.80 -2.46 18.08
C ALA A 92 20.91 -2.89 19.26
N ASP A 93 21.29 -2.51 20.49
CA ASP A 93 20.33 -2.48 21.61
C ASP A 93 19.41 -1.26 21.45
N LEU A 94 18.22 -1.50 20.91
CA LEU A 94 17.26 -0.45 20.58
C LEU A 94 16.76 0.33 21.79
N ASN A 95 16.76 -0.29 22.98
CA ASN A 95 16.40 0.41 24.21
C ASN A 95 17.48 1.42 24.59
N GLU A 96 18.75 1.04 24.43
CA GLU A 96 19.90 1.92 24.67
C GLU A 96 19.92 3.11 23.70
N VAL A 97 19.69 2.86 22.40
CA VAL A 97 19.61 3.91 21.37
C VAL A 97 18.46 4.87 21.65
N SER A 98 17.28 4.34 21.98
CA SER A 98 16.11 5.16 22.30
C SER A 98 16.33 5.99 23.56
N HIS A 99 16.98 5.43 24.58
CA HIS A 99 17.29 6.14 25.81
C HIS A 99 18.31 7.26 25.59
N TYR A 100 19.32 7.01 24.74
CA TYR A 100 20.31 8.01 24.37
C TYR A 100 19.68 9.25 23.73
N TYR A 101 18.89 9.09 22.68
CA TYR A 101 18.27 10.24 22.01
C TYR A 101 17.24 10.96 22.88
N LYS A 102 16.51 10.24 23.76
CA LYS A 102 15.63 10.87 24.75
C LYS A 102 16.39 11.80 25.70
N ASN A 103 17.53 11.34 26.22
CA ASN A 103 18.34 12.15 27.11
C ASN A 103 18.94 13.36 26.36
N LYS A 104 19.43 13.14 25.14
CA LYS A 104 19.98 14.21 24.29
C LYS A 104 18.95 15.30 24.01
N LEU A 105 17.75 14.92 23.55
CA LEU A 105 16.64 15.85 23.31
C LEU A 105 16.31 16.67 24.56
N LYS A 106 16.25 16.02 25.73
CA LYS A 106 15.98 16.68 27.00
C LYS A 106 17.09 17.68 27.39
N GLU A 107 18.36 17.32 27.21
CA GLU A 107 19.51 18.18 27.48
C GLU A 107 19.55 19.40 26.55
N GLU A 108 19.10 19.24 25.31
CA GLU A 108 19.02 20.29 24.30
C GLU A 108 17.71 21.11 24.38
N GLY A 109 16.87 20.88 25.38
CA GLY A 109 15.67 21.69 25.65
C GLY A 109 14.44 21.36 24.80
N TRP A 110 14.38 20.15 24.22
CA TRP A 110 13.21 19.68 23.50
C TRP A 110 12.11 19.24 24.47
N GLU A 111 10.86 19.48 24.06
CA GLU A 111 9.67 19.12 24.84
C GLU A 111 8.90 17.99 24.18
N VAL A 112 8.32 17.10 24.98
CA VAL A 112 7.45 16.00 24.49
C VAL A 112 6.05 16.53 24.32
N ILE A 113 5.54 16.54 23.08
CA ILE A 113 4.17 16.98 22.80
C ILE A 113 3.20 15.79 22.67
N ALA A 114 3.70 14.63 22.28
CA ALA A 114 2.90 13.43 22.16
C ALA A 114 3.71 12.19 22.52
N LYS A 115 3.04 11.26 23.21
CA LYS A 115 3.59 9.94 23.51
C LYS A 115 2.48 8.90 23.44
N VAL A 116 2.69 7.92 22.58
CA VAL A 116 1.76 6.82 22.35
C VAL A 116 2.48 5.50 22.59
N LYS A 117 1.76 4.53 23.15
CA LYS A 117 2.27 3.17 23.33
C LYS A 117 1.22 2.20 22.83
N GLU A 118 1.59 1.39 21.85
CA GLU A 118 0.74 0.30 21.36
C GLU A 118 1.54 -1.00 21.36
N ASN A 119 1.02 -2.01 22.05
CA ASN A 119 1.70 -3.29 22.29
C ASN A 119 3.13 -3.10 22.86
N ASP A 120 4.14 -3.44 22.06
CA ASP A 120 5.57 -3.34 22.34
C ASP A 120 6.28 -2.22 21.57
N GLU A 121 5.53 -1.40 20.82
CA GLU A 121 6.02 -0.21 20.12
C GLU A 121 5.64 1.07 20.90
N ILE A 122 6.61 1.98 21.02
CA ILE A 122 6.46 3.28 21.67
C ILE A 122 6.79 4.37 20.66
N VAL A 123 5.92 5.37 20.66
CA VAL A 123 5.97 6.50 19.76
C VAL A 123 6.11 7.75 20.60
N GLU A 124 7.10 8.58 20.29
CA GLU A 124 7.27 9.86 20.96
C GLU A 124 7.57 10.94 19.95
N VAL A 125 6.86 12.06 20.06
CA VAL A 125 7.06 13.25 19.24
C VAL A 125 7.57 14.37 20.15
N HIS A 126 8.73 14.89 19.79
CA HIS A 126 9.43 15.94 20.51
C HIS A 126 9.52 17.18 19.63
N THR A 127 9.40 18.36 20.23
CA THR A 127 9.52 19.63 19.52
C THR A 127 10.49 20.56 20.21
N LEU A 128 11.29 21.28 19.42
CA LEU A 128 12.07 22.42 19.89
C LEU A 128 11.32 23.70 19.53
N PHE A 129 10.66 24.27 20.51
CA PHE A 129 9.86 25.48 20.36
C PHE A 129 10.64 26.71 20.84
N ASP A 130 10.56 27.82 20.10
CA ASP A 130 11.09 29.12 20.54
C ASP A 130 10.11 30.23 20.18
N GLN A 131 9.54 30.88 21.19
CA GLN A 131 8.54 31.95 21.10
C GLN A 131 7.29 31.55 20.31
N ASP A 132 7.30 31.73 18.99
CA ASP A 132 6.18 31.46 18.08
C ASP A 132 6.61 30.58 16.90
N ILE A 133 7.80 29.97 16.94
CA ILE A 133 8.36 29.16 15.86
C ILE A 133 8.84 27.82 16.39
N VAL A 134 8.46 26.76 15.68
CA VAL A 134 9.00 25.41 15.90
C VAL A 134 10.27 25.29 15.08
N ASN A 135 11.41 25.17 15.77
CA ASN A 135 12.71 25.03 15.12
C ASN A 135 13.00 23.59 14.71
N GLY A 136 12.33 22.63 15.34
CA GLY A 136 12.46 21.23 14.97
C GLY A 136 11.38 20.34 15.56
N LEU A 137 11.21 19.22 14.88
CA LEU A 137 10.34 18.10 15.21
C LEU A 137 11.19 16.83 15.19
N PHE A 138 11.11 16.04 16.24
CA PHE A 138 11.84 14.79 16.37
C PHE A 138 10.88 13.66 16.74
N ILE A 139 10.74 12.68 15.85
CA ILE A 139 9.83 11.55 16.00
C ILE A 139 10.65 10.30 16.28
N MET A 140 10.28 9.60 17.34
CA MET A 140 10.85 8.31 17.72
C MET A 140 9.80 7.22 17.65
N VAL A 141 10.13 6.16 16.93
CA VAL A 141 9.37 4.93 16.86
C VAL A 141 10.27 3.82 17.37
N ALA A 142 10.00 3.29 18.55
CA ALA A 142 10.86 2.29 19.18
C ALA A 142 10.07 1.03 19.52
N GLY A 143 10.43 -0.10 18.89
CA GLY A 143 9.87 -1.42 19.17
C GLY A 143 10.94 -2.42 19.59
N THR A 144 10.54 -3.68 19.78
CA THR A 144 11.46 -4.77 20.16
C THR A 144 12.37 -5.22 19.02
N GLU A 145 11.93 -5.09 17.76
CA GLU A 145 12.67 -5.55 16.58
C GLU A 145 13.38 -4.43 15.82
N ARG A 146 12.95 -3.18 15.96
CA ARG A 146 13.56 -2.03 15.26
C ARG A 146 13.20 -0.69 15.91
N ALA A 147 13.99 0.32 15.59
CA ALA A 147 13.74 1.71 15.96
C ALA A 147 13.96 2.65 14.77
N ILE A 148 13.06 3.62 14.59
CA ILE A 148 13.15 4.68 13.58
C ILE A 148 13.16 6.03 14.28
N PHE A 149 14.06 6.89 13.82
CA PHE A 149 14.23 8.25 14.29
C PHE A 149 14.13 9.19 13.10
N VAL A 150 13.26 10.19 13.21
CA VAL A 150 13.07 11.22 12.19
C VAL A 150 13.31 12.57 12.84
N ASN A 151 14.21 13.37 12.26
CA ASN A 151 14.44 14.74 12.67
C ASN A 151 14.13 15.67 11.49
N VAL A 152 13.11 16.50 11.67
CA VAL A 152 12.72 17.55 10.75
C VAL A 152 13.06 18.88 11.40
N PHE A 153 13.78 19.74 10.70
CA PHE A 153 14.21 21.02 11.27
C PHE A 153 14.15 22.14 10.25
N GLY A 154 13.91 23.35 10.75
CA GLY A 154 13.63 24.53 9.95
C GLY A 154 12.74 25.49 10.70
N ARG A 155 12.14 26.44 9.99
CA ARG A 155 11.28 27.45 10.59
C ARG A 155 9.83 27.08 10.36
N ILE A 156 9.31 26.20 11.22
CA ILE A 156 7.97 25.63 11.11
C ILE A 156 7.00 26.50 11.89
N ASN A 157 5.94 26.97 11.23
CA ASN A 157 4.85 27.68 11.88
C ASN A 157 4.04 26.66 12.73
N PRO A 158 3.75 26.96 14.02
CA PRO A 158 2.98 26.07 14.88
C PRO A 158 1.62 25.63 14.29
N GLU A 159 0.93 26.53 13.61
CA GLU A 159 -0.35 26.24 12.95
C GLU A 159 -0.23 25.20 11.83
N GLN A 160 0.97 25.08 11.25
CA GLN A 160 1.27 24.17 10.15
C GLN A 160 1.96 22.89 10.62
N ILE A 161 2.16 22.68 11.93
CA ILE A 161 2.65 21.40 12.45
C ILE A 161 1.68 20.28 12.05
N GLY A 162 0.38 20.53 12.11
CA GLY A 162 -0.63 19.58 11.66
C GLY A 162 -0.42 19.19 10.19
N GLU A 163 -0.35 20.19 9.30
CA GLU A 163 -0.10 19.98 7.85
C GLU A 163 1.25 19.32 7.57
N LEU A 164 2.28 19.65 8.34
CA LEU A 164 3.60 19.06 8.21
C LEU A 164 3.58 17.59 8.66
N LEU A 165 2.97 17.28 9.81
CA LEU A 165 2.76 15.92 10.28
C LEU A 165 1.88 15.10 9.33
N ASP A 166 0.86 15.73 8.74
CA ASP A 166 0.02 15.15 7.67
C ASP A 166 0.86 14.82 6.45
N SER A 167 1.75 15.72 6.02
CA SER A 167 2.60 15.53 4.83
C SER A 167 3.75 14.54 5.03
N LEU A 168 4.17 14.32 6.28
CA LEU A 168 5.25 13.41 6.65
C LEU A 168 4.80 11.96 6.73
N ASP A 169 3.49 11.71 6.72
CA ASP A 169 2.86 10.40 6.78
C ASP A 169 3.24 9.73 8.14
N VAL A 170 2.31 9.55 9.11
CA VAL A 170 2.52 8.92 10.46
C VAL A 170 1.41 7.89 10.92
N ASP A 171 1.26 6.68 10.33
CA ASP A 171 0.10 5.71 10.45
C ASP A 171 0.56 4.48 11.23
N ASP A 172 1.84 4.13 11.16
CA ASP A 172 2.44 2.98 11.85
C ASP A 172 2.77 3.31 13.33
N LEU A 173 1.99 4.18 13.97
CA LEU A 173 2.16 4.61 15.37
C LEU A 173 0.93 4.39 16.25
N GLY A 174 -0.10 3.77 15.69
CA GLY A 174 -1.27 3.36 16.43
C GLY A 174 -2.32 4.44 16.53
N ASN A 175 -3.58 4.05 16.39
CA ASN A 175 -4.71 4.96 16.56
C ASN A 175 -4.68 5.56 17.98
N VAL A 176 -4.34 6.84 18.08
CA VAL A 176 -4.62 7.65 19.27
C VAL A 176 -5.25 8.96 18.84
N ASP A 177 -6.48 9.13 19.29
CA ASP A 177 -7.15 10.42 19.35
C ASP A 177 -6.43 11.26 20.42
N ILE A 178 -5.41 12.02 20.02
CA ILE A 178 -4.81 13.03 20.89
C ILE A 178 -5.67 14.27 20.70
N GLY A 179 -6.72 14.38 21.50
CA GLY A 179 -7.34 15.66 21.76
C GLY A 179 -6.24 16.60 22.26
N LEU A 180 -5.75 17.47 21.39
CA LEU A 180 -5.07 18.69 21.79
C LEU A 180 -6.14 19.54 22.48
N GLY A 181 -6.43 19.20 23.73
CA GLY A 181 -7.31 20.00 24.58
C GLY A 181 -6.74 21.40 24.65
N ASP A 182 -7.63 22.38 24.47
CA ASP A 182 -7.41 23.82 24.54
C ASP A 182 -6.05 24.22 25.12
N PHE A 183 -5.08 24.45 24.23
CA PHE A 183 -3.90 25.23 24.58
C PHE A 183 -4.38 26.66 24.80
N ASN A 184 -4.75 26.95 26.04
CA ASN A 184 -5.05 28.30 26.47
C ASN A 184 -3.71 29.05 26.59
N VAL A 185 -3.26 29.61 25.47
CA VAL A 185 -2.30 30.71 25.49
C VAL A 185 -3.14 31.94 25.82
N ASP A 186 -2.96 32.51 27.01
CA ASP A 186 -3.67 33.72 27.43
C ASP A 186 -3.50 34.82 26.36
N GLY A 187 -4.53 35.01 25.51
CA GLY A 187 -4.55 36.00 24.46
C GLY A 187 -5.59 35.72 23.37
N ASP A 188 -6.78 36.32 23.52
CA ASP A 188 -7.85 36.51 22.52
C ASP A 188 -7.56 35.98 21.09
N PHE A 189 -7.84 34.69 20.84
CA PHE A 189 -8.04 34.19 19.48
C PHE A 189 -9.17 33.15 19.48
N ASP A 190 -10.33 33.59 19.00
CA ASP A 190 -11.55 32.78 18.87
C ASP A 190 -11.60 32.22 17.44
N VAL A 191 -11.40 30.91 17.28
CA VAL A 191 -11.54 30.23 15.98
C VAL A 191 -12.48 29.03 16.13
N GLY A 192 -13.76 29.25 15.86
CA GLY A 192 -14.76 28.20 15.83
C GLY A 192 -14.62 27.33 14.57
N PHE A 193 -14.53 26.01 14.76
CA PHE A 193 -14.66 25.04 13.67
C PHE A 193 -16.02 24.34 13.75
N ASP A 194 -16.79 24.47 12.67
CA ASP A 194 -18.07 23.79 12.48
C ASP A 194 -17.80 22.30 12.18
N VAL A 195 -18.20 21.42 13.10
CA VAL A 195 -17.96 19.97 13.00
C VAL A 195 -19.17 19.31 12.35
N ASP A 196 -19.05 18.98 11.07
CA ASP A 196 -20.02 18.17 10.35
C ASP A 196 -19.80 16.67 10.68
N LEU A 197 -20.69 16.11 11.51
CA LEU A 197 -20.56 14.82 12.21
C LEU A 197 -20.83 13.55 11.37
N GLU A 198 -20.89 13.63 10.04
CA GLU A 198 -21.34 12.50 9.20
C GLU A 198 -20.25 11.72 8.43
N ARG A 199 -18.95 11.98 8.63
CA ARG A 199 -17.88 11.24 7.93
C ARG A 199 -16.77 10.74 8.84
N ARG A 200 -16.90 9.49 9.30
CA ARG A 200 -15.98 8.77 10.22
C ARG A 200 -14.63 8.31 9.65
N ASP A 201 -14.25 8.67 8.42
CA ASP A 201 -13.17 7.96 7.69
C ASP A 201 -11.99 8.83 7.23
N ARG A 202 -11.48 9.77 8.05
CA ARG A 202 -10.16 10.37 7.77
C ARG A 202 -9.35 10.56 9.06
N GLY A 203 -8.39 9.66 9.28
CA GLY A 203 -7.35 9.70 10.31
C GLY A 203 -5.98 9.42 9.67
N PHE A 204 -4.90 9.82 10.35
CA PHE A 204 -3.52 9.98 9.87
C PHE A 204 -2.72 8.67 9.64
N GLY A 205 -2.09 8.50 8.45
CA GLY A 205 -0.62 8.37 8.36
C GLY A 205 0.25 7.50 7.36
N LEU A 206 1.51 7.27 7.77
CA LEU A 206 2.65 6.45 7.29
C LEU A 206 2.34 4.98 7.08
N HIS A 207 2.00 4.66 5.85
CA HIS A 207 1.95 3.29 5.40
C HIS A 207 3.21 2.98 4.58
N ILE A 208 4.15 2.21 5.14
CA ILE A 208 5.15 1.51 4.32
C ILE A 208 4.44 0.30 3.65
N GLU A 209 3.53 0.58 2.71
CA GLU A 209 2.94 -0.48 1.86
C GLU A 209 4.03 -0.96 0.89
N ARG A 210 4.69 -2.05 1.26
CA ARG A 210 5.53 -2.79 0.32
C ARG A 210 4.70 -3.85 -0.35
N SER A 211 4.97 -4.05 -1.64
CA SER A 211 4.36 -5.15 -2.36
C SER A 211 5.31 -5.80 -3.34
N VAL A 212 5.20 -7.12 -3.44
CA VAL A 212 5.80 -7.89 -4.52
C VAL A 212 4.72 -8.16 -5.55
N LEU A 213 4.99 -7.76 -6.78
CA LEU A 213 4.19 -8.07 -7.96
C LEU A 213 4.92 -9.12 -8.78
N GLU A 214 4.19 -10.15 -9.19
CA GLU A 214 4.67 -11.18 -10.11
C GLU A 214 3.56 -11.50 -11.10
N GLU A 215 3.88 -11.38 -12.38
CA GLU A 215 3.00 -11.75 -13.49
C GLU A 215 3.36 -13.14 -13.97
N LEU A 216 2.37 -14.02 -14.09
CA LEU A 216 2.53 -15.39 -14.55
C LEU A 216 1.60 -15.64 -15.74
N ASP A 217 2.14 -16.22 -16.80
CA ASP A 217 1.41 -16.52 -18.02
C ASP A 217 1.52 -18.01 -18.36
N TRP A 218 0.38 -18.63 -18.66
CA TRP A 218 0.29 -19.99 -19.21
C TRP A 218 -0.51 -19.98 -20.50
N THR A 219 -0.13 -20.87 -21.41
CA THR A 219 -0.88 -21.13 -22.64
C THR A 219 -1.06 -22.63 -22.80
N PHE A 220 -2.29 -23.05 -23.01
CA PHE A 220 -2.66 -24.44 -23.27
C PHE A 220 -3.34 -24.54 -24.63
N GLU A 221 -3.19 -25.68 -25.29
CA GLU A 221 -4.02 -26.03 -26.43
C GLU A 221 -5.51 -26.12 -26.00
N GLY A 222 -6.40 -25.48 -26.77
CA GLY A 222 -7.83 -25.47 -26.50
C GLY A 222 -8.54 -26.79 -26.82
N THR A 223 -7.94 -27.61 -27.70
CA THR A 223 -8.47 -28.90 -28.12
C THR A 223 -8.80 -29.80 -26.92
N ASP A 224 -10.02 -30.34 -26.93
CA ASP A 224 -10.59 -31.21 -25.89
C ASP A 224 -10.78 -30.58 -24.50
N ILE A 225 -10.55 -29.28 -24.31
CA ILE A 225 -10.90 -28.60 -23.06
C ILE A 225 -12.40 -28.34 -23.03
N SER A 226 -13.07 -28.82 -21.97
CA SER A 226 -14.52 -28.63 -21.78
C SER A 226 -14.86 -27.77 -20.57
N VAL A 227 -13.93 -27.64 -19.61
CA VAL A 227 -14.15 -26.90 -18.36
C VAL A 227 -12.90 -26.11 -17.97
N ILE A 228 -13.11 -24.88 -17.51
CA ILE A 228 -12.11 -24.11 -16.77
C ILE A 228 -12.64 -23.82 -15.37
N SER A 229 -11.81 -24.11 -14.39
CA SER A 229 -12.10 -23.91 -12.97
C SER A 229 -11.06 -22.99 -12.37
N ALA A 230 -11.49 -21.86 -11.83
CA ALA A 230 -10.60 -20.85 -11.25
C ALA A 230 -11.09 -20.42 -9.87
N GLU A 231 -10.17 -20.39 -8.91
CA GLU A 231 -10.45 -20.00 -7.53
C GLU A 231 -9.37 -19.07 -6.95
N THR A 232 -9.79 -18.00 -6.31
CA THR A 232 -8.93 -17.14 -5.49
C THR A 232 -9.69 -16.60 -4.29
N THR A 233 -9.04 -16.31 -3.18
CA THR A 233 -9.71 -15.67 -2.04
C THR A 233 -9.87 -14.16 -2.24
N ASN A 234 -8.83 -13.52 -2.76
CA ASN A 234 -8.74 -12.07 -2.99
C ASN A 234 -8.24 -11.86 -4.41
N GLY A 235 -8.95 -11.04 -5.17
CA GLY A 235 -8.65 -10.74 -6.56
C GLY A 235 -9.82 -11.04 -7.49
N ALA A 236 -9.90 -10.26 -8.57
CA ALA A 236 -10.92 -10.39 -9.59
C ALA A 236 -10.61 -11.57 -10.53
N ILE A 237 -11.66 -12.12 -11.13
CA ILE A 237 -11.54 -13.13 -12.18
C ILE A 237 -12.24 -12.59 -13.42
N THR A 238 -11.47 -12.36 -14.48
CA THR A 238 -11.98 -12.02 -15.81
C THR A 238 -11.93 -13.26 -16.68
N PHE A 239 -13.04 -13.60 -17.30
CA PHE A 239 -13.15 -14.74 -18.20
C PHE A 239 -13.77 -14.30 -19.53
N GLU A 240 -13.05 -14.52 -20.62
CA GLU A 240 -13.42 -14.07 -21.95
C GLU A 240 -13.38 -15.22 -22.96
N GLY A 241 -14.54 -15.51 -23.57
CA GLY A 241 -14.58 -16.43 -24.70
C GLY A 241 -13.90 -15.83 -25.93
N SER A 242 -13.10 -16.63 -26.62
CA SER A 242 -12.30 -16.28 -27.79
C SER A 242 -12.62 -17.22 -28.96
N VAL A 243 -12.30 -16.76 -30.17
CA VAL A 243 -12.39 -17.58 -31.41
C VAL A 243 -11.16 -18.45 -31.63
N ARG A 244 -10.09 -18.23 -30.86
CA ARG A 244 -8.85 -18.98 -30.97
C ARG A 244 -8.97 -20.31 -30.23
N ASP A 245 -8.28 -21.33 -30.73
CA ASP A 245 -8.24 -22.66 -30.13
C ASP A 245 -7.11 -22.79 -29.09
N GLU A 246 -7.04 -21.82 -28.18
CA GLU A 246 -6.05 -21.75 -27.12
C GLU A 246 -6.69 -21.27 -25.83
N VAL A 247 -6.21 -21.78 -24.70
CA VAL A 247 -6.53 -21.24 -23.38
C VAL A 247 -5.33 -20.45 -22.88
N ILE A 248 -5.51 -19.15 -22.70
CA ILE A 248 -4.50 -18.26 -22.13
C ILE A 248 -4.93 -17.92 -20.72
N VAL A 249 -4.04 -18.11 -19.76
CA VAL A 249 -4.24 -17.73 -18.36
C VAL A 249 -3.13 -16.75 -18.00
N ARG A 250 -3.52 -15.54 -17.61
CA ARG A 250 -2.62 -14.56 -17.00
C ARG A 250 -3.00 -14.39 -15.55
N ALA A 251 -2.02 -14.40 -14.66
CA ALA A 251 -2.22 -14.19 -13.24
C ALA A 251 -1.30 -13.09 -12.73
N SER A 252 -1.90 -12.05 -12.15
CA SER A 252 -1.17 -10.98 -11.48
C SER A 252 -1.19 -11.25 -9.97
N LYS A 253 -0.10 -11.81 -9.45
CA LYS A 253 0.08 -12.06 -8.02
C LYS A 253 0.60 -10.78 -7.36
N LYS A 254 -0.14 -10.25 -6.38
CA LYS A 254 0.32 -9.17 -5.49
C LYS A 254 0.32 -9.66 -4.05
N VAL A 255 1.50 -9.67 -3.43
CA VAL A 255 1.63 -9.87 -1.98
C VAL A 255 1.94 -8.52 -1.36
N ARG A 256 1.06 -8.03 -0.50
CA ARG A 256 1.20 -6.78 0.24
C ARG A 256 1.55 -7.10 1.68
N ALA A 257 2.35 -6.25 2.28
CA ALA A 257 2.52 -6.26 3.72
C ALA A 257 2.31 -4.84 4.25
N HIS A 258 1.58 -4.77 5.36
CA HIS A 258 1.40 -3.59 6.17
C HIS A 258 2.35 -3.69 7.37
N GLY A 259 3.04 -2.60 7.67
CA GLY A 259 4.13 -2.58 8.64
C GLY A 259 5.44 -3.14 8.10
N ILE A 260 6.33 -3.55 9.01
CA ILE A 260 7.76 -3.61 8.68
C ILE A 260 8.25 -5.02 8.29
N VAL A 261 7.41 -6.05 8.40
CA VAL A 261 7.71 -7.36 7.77
C VAL A 261 7.54 -7.21 6.26
N GLY A 262 8.64 -7.30 5.52
CA GLY A 262 8.63 -7.20 4.06
C GLY A 262 7.88 -8.37 3.40
N PRO A 263 7.14 -8.13 2.29
CA PRO A 263 6.39 -9.18 1.61
C PRO A 263 7.27 -10.21 0.90
N GLU A 264 8.58 -9.96 0.75
CA GLU A 264 9.48 -10.70 -0.15
C GLU A 264 9.62 -12.18 0.23
N GLU A 265 9.89 -12.48 1.50
CA GLU A 265 10.06 -13.86 1.97
C GLU A 265 8.75 -14.65 1.94
N PHE A 266 7.63 -13.98 2.22
CA PHE A 266 6.33 -14.63 2.13
C PHE A 266 5.89 -14.81 0.68
N ALA A 267 6.18 -13.86 -0.20
CA ALA A 267 5.83 -13.91 -1.62
C ALA A 267 6.48 -15.11 -2.34
N LYS A 268 7.68 -15.52 -1.92
CA LYS A 268 8.35 -16.75 -2.38
C LYS A 268 7.56 -18.02 -2.05
N LYS A 269 6.75 -18.01 -0.98
CA LYS A 269 5.92 -19.14 -0.52
C LYS A 269 4.51 -19.12 -1.12
N VAL A 270 4.16 -18.09 -1.90
CA VAL A 270 2.88 -17.99 -2.60
C VAL A 270 3.06 -18.47 -4.03
N HIS A 271 2.47 -19.62 -4.32
CA HIS A 271 2.51 -20.24 -5.64
C HIS A 271 1.15 -20.17 -6.30
N VAL A 272 1.13 -19.81 -7.59
CA VAL A 272 -0.05 -19.83 -8.46
C VAL A 272 0.13 -20.94 -9.47
N TYR A 273 -0.91 -21.74 -9.66
CA TYR A 273 -0.91 -22.90 -10.54
C TYR A 273 -1.99 -22.71 -11.60
N ALA A 274 -1.65 -23.07 -12.84
CA ALA A 274 -2.59 -23.41 -13.89
C ALA A 274 -2.19 -24.80 -14.41
N GLU A 275 -3.06 -25.79 -14.25
CA GLU A 275 -2.76 -27.19 -14.53
C GLU A 275 -3.87 -27.83 -15.36
N ARG A 276 -3.50 -28.59 -16.39
CA ARG A 276 -4.45 -29.40 -17.18
C ARG A 276 -4.66 -30.76 -16.51
N HIS A 277 -5.92 -31.08 -16.22
CA HIS A 277 -6.38 -32.36 -15.68
C HIS A 277 -7.38 -32.97 -16.68
N GLY A 278 -6.85 -33.66 -17.69
CA GLY A 278 -7.67 -34.22 -18.77
C GLY A 278 -8.32 -33.12 -19.62
N LYS A 279 -9.65 -32.96 -19.47
CA LYS A 279 -10.48 -31.96 -20.17
C LYS A 279 -10.73 -30.68 -19.35
N GLU A 280 -10.21 -30.62 -18.13
CA GLU A 280 -10.34 -29.46 -17.25
C GLU A 280 -8.99 -28.73 -17.13
N ILE A 281 -9.03 -27.39 -17.12
CA ILE A 281 -7.91 -26.57 -16.65
C ILE A 281 -8.28 -26.01 -15.29
N LYS A 282 -7.43 -26.28 -14.28
CA LYS A 282 -7.62 -25.84 -12.90
C LYS A 282 -6.62 -24.75 -12.56
N ILE A 283 -7.13 -23.61 -12.08
CA ILE A 283 -6.37 -22.40 -11.77
C ILE A 283 -6.59 -22.05 -10.30
N TYR A 284 -5.53 -22.03 -9.51
CA TYR A 284 -5.62 -21.82 -8.07
C TYR A 284 -4.30 -21.33 -7.48
N LYS A 285 -4.34 -20.81 -6.25
CA LYS A 285 -3.16 -20.44 -5.47
C LYS A 285 -3.00 -21.33 -4.24
N LYS A 286 -1.76 -21.56 -3.81
CA LYS A 286 -1.44 -22.19 -2.52
C LYS A 286 -0.38 -21.36 -1.80
N HIS A 287 -0.58 -21.22 -0.49
CA HIS A 287 0.38 -20.62 0.44
C HIS A 287 0.06 -21.08 1.87
N PRO A 288 1.03 -21.06 2.79
CA PRO A 288 0.75 -21.21 4.22
C PRO A 288 -0.11 -20.04 4.75
N LYS A 289 -0.62 -20.13 5.97
CA LYS A 289 -1.39 -19.02 6.58
C LYS A 289 -0.54 -17.74 6.55
N PRO A 290 -1.02 -16.64 5.95
CA PRO A 290 -0.29 -15.38 5.95
C PRO A 290 -0.04 -14.87 7.37
N PRO A 291 1.14 -14.29 7.63
CA PRO A 291 1.38 -13.51 8.85
C PRO A 291 0.34 -12.39 9.00
N LYS A 292 0.21 -11.85 10.22
CA LYS A 292 -0.62 -10.65 10.43
C LYS A 292 -0.07 -9.50 9.57
N GLY A 293 -0.97 -8.72 8.98
CA GLY A 293 -0.61 -7.60 8.11
C GLY A 293 -0.15 -7.99 6.70
N VAL A 294 -0.11 -9.28 6.34
CA VAL A 294 0.26 -9.73 5.00
C VAL A 294 -0.96 -10.19 4.22
N ASP A 295 -1.19 -9.54 3.08
CA ASP A 295 -2.31 -9.80 2.19
C ASP A 295 -1.87 -10.38 0.85
N VAL A 296 -2.53 -11.47 0.44
CA VAL A 296 -2.27 -12.14 -0.83
C VAL A 296 -3.45 -11.93 -1.78
N SER A 297 -3.24 -11.15 -2.84
CA SER A 297 -4.18 -10.97 -3.93
C SER A 297 -3.66 -11.63 -5.20
N VAL A 298 -4.54 -12.33 -5.91
CA VAL A 298 -4.23 -12.88 -7.24
C VAL A 298 -5.40 -12.60 -8.15
N VAL A 299 -5.17 -11.80 -9.18
CA VAL A 299 -6.13 -11.50 -10.23
C VAL A 299 -5.90 -12.47 -11.38
N TYR A 300 -6.96 -13.02 -11.95
CA TYR A 300 -6.88 -13.89 -13.12
C TYR A 300 -7.54 -13.25 -14.32
N GLU A 301 -6.84 -13.27 -15.46
CA GLU A 301 -7.41 -13.01 -16.78
C GLU A 301 -7.34 -14.28 -17.61
N ILE A 302 -8.50 -14.79 -18.00
CA ILE A 302 -8.63 -16.08 -18.67
C ILE A 302 -9.27 -15.86 -20.03
N GLN A 303 -8.62 -16.33 -21.07
CA GLN A 303 -9.18 -16.43 -22.41
C GLN A 303 -9.28 -17.90 -22.80
N CYS A 304 -10.39 -18.31 -23.40
CA CYS A 304 -10.58 -19.70 -23.83
C CYS A 304 -11.45 -19.80 -25.08
N PRO A 305 -11.46 -20.95 -25.77
CA PRO A 305 -12.38 -21.17 -26.88
C PRO A 305 -13.84 -20.98 -26.45
N ALA A 306 -14.67 -20.48 -27.35
CA ALA A 306 -16.09 -20.32 -27.09
C ALA A 306 -16.78 -21.67 -26.81
N GLY A 307 -17.71 -21.69 -25.86
CA GLY A 307 -18.47 -22.89 -25.49
C GLY A 307 -17.85 -23.75 -24.38
N VAL A 308 -16.65 -23.40 -23.90
CA VAL A 308 -16.06 -23.99 -22.70
C VAL A 308 -16.86 -23.60 -21.46
N SER A 309 -17.12 -24.58 -20.58
CA SER A 309 -17.81 -24.35 -19.30
C SER A 309 -16.89 -23.64 -18.30
N ALA A 310 -17.45 -22.80 -17.44
CA ALA A 310 -16.69 -21.98 -16.49
C ALA A 310 -17.17 -22.17 -15.06
N ASN A 311 -16.24 -22.44 -14.15
CA ASN A 311 -16.44 -22.62 -12.72
C ASN A 311 -15.57 -21.59 -11.97
N LEU A 312 -16.11 -20.41 -11.68
CA LEU A 312 -15.34 -19.28 -11.19
C LEU A 312 -15.76 -18.90 -9.77
N TYR A 313 -14.79 -18.85 -8.85
CA TYR A 313 -15.02 -18.62 -7.43
C TYR A 313 -14.04 -17.57 -6.89
N THR A 314 -14.57 -16.54 -6.22
CA THR A 314 -13.74 -15.62 -5.42
C THR A 314 -14.43 -15.18 -4.15
N THR A 315 -13.72 -14.83 -3.08
CA THR A 315 -14.36 -14.30 -1.87
C THR A 315 -14.44 -12.78 -1.92
N ASN A 316 -13.31 -12.14 -2.20
CA ASN A 316 -13.11 -10.69 -2.24
C ASN A 316 -12.62 -10.28 -3.62
N GLY A 317 -13.53 -10.34 -4.58
CA GLY A 317 -13.27 -9.98 -5.97
C GLY A 317 -14.54 -10.01 -6.79
N SER A 318 -14.55 -9.22 -7.86
CA SER A 318 -15.61 -9.29 -8.86
C SER A 318 -15.30 -10.37 -9.88
N ILE A 319 -16.34 -10.95 -10.47
CA ILE A 319 -16.23 -11.87 -11.59
C ILE A 319 -16.83 -11.19 -12.81
N ASP A 320 -16.01 -10.96 -13.83
CA ASP A 320 -16.42 -10.39 -15.11
C ASP A 320 -16.35 -11.48 -16.18
N LEU A 321 -17.53 -11.90 -16.64
CA LEU A 321 -17.67 -12.94 -17.67
C LEU A 321 -18.11 -12.30 -18.99
N LYS A 322 -17.34 -12.49 -20.06
CA LYS A 322 -17.68 -12.08 -21.42
C LYS A 322 -17.94 -13.29 -22.30
N LEU A 323 -19.15 -13.36 -22.84
CA LEU A 323 -19.61 -14.45 -23.71
C LEU A 323 -20.00 -13.90 -25.08
N PRO A 324 -19.87 -14.69 -26.17
CA PRO A 324 -20.29 -14.25 -27.49
C PRO A 324 -21.81 -14.03 -27.54
N LYS A 325 -22.29 -13.10 -28.37
CA LYS A 325 -23.74 -12.79 -28.52
C LYS A 325 -24.63 -14.01 -28.77
N ASN A 326 -24.11 -15.03 -29.44
CA ASN A 326 -24.82 -16.27 -29.78
C ASN A 326 -24.60 -17.40 -28.75
N PHE A 327 -24.10 -17.09 -27.54
CA PHE A 327 -23.91 -18.08 -26.50
C PHE A 327 -25.21 -18.80 -26.15
N SER A 328 -25.13 -20.12 -26.00
CA SER A 328 -26.24 -20.99 -25.61
C SER A 328 -25.77 -21.92 -24.51
N GLY A 329 -26.35 -21.79 -23.31
CA GLY A 329 -25.88 -22.54 -22.15
C GLY A 329 -26.70 -22.30 -20.89
N GLN A 330 -26.24 -22.84 -19.78
CA GLN A 330 -26.86 -22.69 -18.46
C GLN A 330 -25.98 -21.80 -17.59
N ILE A 331 -26.59 -20.83 -16.90
CA ILE A 331 -25.91 -19.96 -15.97
C ILE A 331 -26.47 -20.10 -14.55
N ASP A 332 -25.57 -20.12 -13.59
CA ASP A 332 -25.84 -20.06 -12.16
C ASP A 332 -24.82 -19.11 -11.51
N ALA A 333 -25.23 -17.87 -11.27
CA ALA A 333 -24.41 -16.82 -10.68
C ALA A 333 -25.01 -16.36 -9.36
N LYS A 334 -24.18 -16.28 -8.31
CA LYS A 334 -24.62 -15.87 -6.96
C LYS A 334 -23.56 -15.05 -6.24
N THR A 335 -24.00 -13.98 -5.59
CA THR A 335 -23.21 -13.15 -4.66
C THR A 335 -23.91 -12.98 -3.32
N SER A 336 -23.17 -12.68 -2.25
CA SER A 336 -23.73 -12.43 -0.90
C SER A 336 -23.94 -10.94 -0.61
N LYS A 337 -22.93 -10.11 -0.89
CA LYS A 337 -22.93 -8.66 -0.60
C LYS A 337 -22.82 -7.76 -1.83
N GLY A 338 -22.65 -8.34 -3.02
CA GLY A 338 -22.63 -7.58 -4.28
C GLY A 338 -23.92 -7.65 -5.06
N ARG A 339 -23.82 -7.35 -6.36
CA ARG A 339 -24.90 -7.47 -7.35
C ARG A 339 -24.52 -8.35 -8.53
N VAL A 340 -25.52 -9.02 -9.10
CA VAL A 340 -25.40 -9.81 -10.34
C VAL A 340 -26.09 -9.06 -11.48
N ARG A 341 -25.36 -8.80 -12.55
CA ARG A 341 -25.86 -8.13 -13.76
C ARG A 341 -25.59 -8.99 -14.99
N SER A 342 -26.52 -8.98 -15.94
CA SER A 342 -26.39 -9.71 -17.20
C SER A 342 -26.97 -8.91 -18.36
N ASP A 343 -26.22 -8.84 -19.46
CA ASP A 343 -26.67 -8.29 -20.75
C ASP A 343 -27.54 -9.28 -21.53
N PHE A 344 -27.56 -10.55 -21.13
CA PHE A 344 -28.37 -11.58 -21.77
C PHE A 344 -29.78 -11.60 -21.21
N PRO A 345 -30.81 -11.76 -22.07
CA PRO A 345 -32.16 -12.06 -21.61
C PRO A 345 -32.17 -13.46 -21.02
N VAL A 346 -32.20 -13.56 -19.70
CA VAL A 346 -32.36 -14.84 -18.99
C VAL A 346 -33.84 -14.93 -18.60
N PRO A 347 -34.62 -15.90 -19.11
CA PRO A 347 -35.91 -16.25 -18.55
C PRO A 347 -35.63 -16.89 -17.19
N VAL A 348 -35.72 -16.10 -16.12
CA VAL A 348 -35.18 -16.46 -14.81
C VAL A 348 -36.15 -17.37 -14.07
N THR A 349 -35.64 -18.42 -13.43
CA THR A 349 -36.41 -19.25 -12.48
C THR A 349 -36.40 -18.63 -11.07
N ASP A 350 -35.28 -18.02 -10.64
CA ASP A 350 -35.12 -17.28 -9.39
C ASP A 350 -34.26 -16.02 -9.60
N LYS A 351 -34.88 -14.85 -9.81
CA LYS A 351 -34.17 -13.57 -9.99
C LYS A 351 -34.17 -12.76 -8.70
N SER A 352 -32.99 -12.48 -8.18
CA SER A 352 -32.80 -11.38 -7.24
C SER A 352 -31.64 -10.52 -7.71
N GLU A 353 -31.44 -9.34 -7.11
CA GLU A 353 -30.24 -8.53 -7.40
C GLU A 353 -28.93 -9.27 -7.11
N LYS A 354 -28.98 -10.35 -6.30
CA LYS A 354 -27.83 -11.13 -5.82
C LYS A 354 -27.69 -12.49 -6.48
N GLN A 355 -28.65 -12.91 -7.31
CA GLN A 355 -28.66 -14.23 -7.92
C GLN A 355 -29.29 -14.21 -9.30
N LEU A 356 -28.65 -14.92 -10.22
CA LEU A 356 -29.14 -15.15 -11.57
C LEU A 356 -28.94 -16.64 -11.91
N ALA A 357 -30.04 -17.36 -12.04
CA ALA A 357 -30.03 -18.75 -12.49
C ALA A 357 -31.02 -18.96 -13.64
N GLY A 358 -30.58 -19.61 -14.71
CA GLY A 358 -31.44 -19.91 -15.85
C GLY A 358 -30.69 -20.33 -17.11
N LYS A 359 -31.43 -20.47 -18.20
CA LYS A 359 -30.89 -20.78 -19.53
C LYS A 359 -30.63 -19.47 -20.27
N ILE A 360 -29.50 -19.39 -20.97
CA ILE A 360 -29.20 -18.35 -21.96
C ILE A 360 -29.36 -18.97 -23.35
N GLY A 361 -30.10 -18.29 -24.24
CA GLY A 361 -30.39 -18.78 -25.58
C GLY A 361 -31.16 -20.10 -25.56
N GLY A 362 -30.71 -21.09 -26.33
CA GLY A 362 -31.31 -22.43 -26.41
C GLY A 362 -30.99 -23.34 -25.21
N GLY A 363 -30.17 -22.90 -24.25
CA GLY A 363 -29.80 -23.70 -23.08
C GLY A 363 -28.84 -24.86 -23.38
N GLY A 364 -27.86 -24.63 -24.27
CA GLY A 364 -26.84 -25.60 -24.68
C GLY A 364 -26.05 -26.28 -23.55
N SER A 365 -25.09 -27.13 -23.92
CA SER A 365 -24.37 -28.01 -22.98
C SER A 365 -23.37 -27.27 -22.07
N ALA A 366 -22.95 -26.06 -22.43
CA ALA A 366 -22.03 -25.25 -21.63
C ALA A 366 -22.67 -24.83 -20.30
N LYS A 367 -21.95 -25.03 -19.20
CA LYS A 367 -22.38 -24.66 -17.85
C LYS A 367 -21.47 -23.57 -17.29
N VAL A 368 -22.09 -22.52 -16.75
CA VAL A 368 -21.39 -21.37 -16.18
C VAL A 368 -21.82 -21.23 -14.73
N LYS A 369 -20.91 -21.46 -13.79
CA LYS A 369 -21.14 -21.31 -12.37
C LYS A 369 -20.20 -20.25 -11.79
N LEU A 370 -20.80 -19.17 -11.28
CA LEU A 370 -20.09 -18.00 -10.77
C LEU A 370 -20.47 -17.78 -9.30
N ARG A 371 -19.47 -17.62 -8.43
CA ARG A 371 -19.69 -17.37 -7.00
C ARG A 371 -18.76 -16.29 -6.48
N THR A 372 -19.32 -15.30 -5.79
CA THR A 372 -18.55 -14.37 -4.97
C THR A 372 -19.22 -14.04 -3.64
N THR A 373 -18.47 -13.55 -2.66
CA THR A 373 -19.06 -13.12 -1.38
C THR A 373 -19.20 -11.60 -1.35
N ASN A 374 -18.10 -10.87 -1.60
CA ASN A 374 -18.02 -9.42 -1.43
C ASN A 374 -17.82 -8.66 -2.76
N GLY A 375 -18.00 -9.32 -3.90
CA GLY A 375 -17.88 -8.68 -5.22
C GLY A 375 -19.14 -8.74 -6.07
N ASN A 376 -19.07 -8.05 -7.21
CA ASN A 376 -20.12 -8.08 -8.22
C ASN A 376 -19.87 -9.22 -9.21
N ILE A 377 -20.93 -9.68 -9.85
CA ILE A 377 -20.83 -10.58 -11.00
C ILE A 377 -21.44 -9.87 -12.19
N ASN A 378 -20.65 -9.67 -13.24
CA ASN A 378 -21.13 -9.07 -14.49
C ASN A 378 -21.01 -10.08 -15.62
N VAL A 379 -22.11 -10.31 -16.32
CA VAL A 379 -22.17 -11.17 -17.50
C VAL A 379 -22.44 -10.30 -18.71
N LYS A 380 -21.44 -10.11 -19.55
CA LYS A 380 -21.47 -9.20 -20.70
C LYS A 380 -21.45 -10.00 -22.00
N LYS A 381 -22.07 -9.40 -23.03
CA LYS A 381 -21.95 -9.88 -24.41
C LYS A 381 -20.80 -9.14 -25.11
N TRP A 382 -20.12 -9.79 -26.04
CA TRP A 382 -19.18 -9.14 -26.97
C TRP A 382 -19.62 -9.28 -28.43
#